data_AF-A0A914PM90-F1
#
_entry.id   AF-A0A914PM90-F1
#
_cell.length_a   1.000
_cell.length_b   1.000
_cell.length_c   1.000
_cell.angle_alpha   90.00
_cell.angle_beta   90.00
_cell.angle_gamma   90.00
#
_symmetry.space_group_name_H-M   'P 1'
#
loop_
_entity.id
_entity.type
_entity.pdbx_description
1 polymer ?
#
loop_
_entity_poly.entity_id
_entity_poly.type
_entity_poly.pdbx_seq_one_letter_code
_entity_poly.pdbx_strand_id
1 'polypeptide(L)'
;MATPFYFHIPYQSDCQVRRERLQDPRGISYNVIVIVQHHRLFVTAADKAYSVSCFYRDTQTNLEQQLQIGDLTTQIITQSDGTPTCAYDVLQESMNGPIAKYANIGDVLVHKFTCDSPDMGILVHSCRVRDATGNEFALLNERG
;
A
#
# COMPACT_ATOMS: atom_id res chain seq x y z
N MET A 1 -28.93 3.08 9.96
CA MET A 1 -28.06 2.78 8.81
C MET A 1 -27.04 3.90 8.69
N ALA A 2 -25.75 3.58 8.62
CA ALA A 2 -24.70 4.58 8.45
C ALA A 2 -24.50 4.87 6.96
N THR A 3 -24.48 6.15 6.57
CA THR A 3 -24.15 6.54 5.19
C THR A 3 -22.64 6.69 5.05
N PRO A 4 -22.01 6.10 4.01
CA PRO A 4 -20.59 6.29 3.77
C PRO A 4 -20.32 7.76 3.44
N PHE A 5 -19.19 8.28 3.94
CA PHE A 5 -18.67 9.58 3.57
C PHE A 5 -17.47 9.38 2.67
N TYR A 6 -17.35 10.22 1.63
CA TYR A 6 -16.25 10.18 0.67
C TYR A 6 -15.47 11.48 0.75
N PHE A 7 -14.16 11.38 0.61
CA PHE A 7 -13.26 12.53 0.54
C PHE A 7 -12.18 12.26 -0.49
N HIS A 8 -11.72 13.31 -1.15
CA HIS A 8 -10.65 13.26 -2.15
C HIS A 8 -9.41 13.92 -1.57
N ILE A 9 -8.27 13.21 -1.59
CA ILE A 9 -6.98 13.73 -1.16
C ILE A 9 -6.09 13.90 -2.39
N PRO A 10 -5.90 15.13 -2.90
CA PRO A 10 -4.98 15.38 -4.00
C PRO A 10 -3.53 15.14 -3.58
N TYR A 11 -2.72 14.57 -4.48
CA TYR A 11 -1.30 14.30 -4.23
C TYR A 11 -0.47 15.56 -3.92
N GLN A 12 -0.85 16.70 -4.52
CA GLN A 12 -0.32 18.02 -4.20
C GLN A 12 -1.42 18.78 -3.47
N SER A 13 -1.37 18.76 -2.14
CA SER A 13 -2.32 19.46 -1.28
C SER A 13 -1.64 19.87 0.03
N ASP A 14 -2.30 20.77 0.76
CA ASP A 14 -1.88 21.20 2.09
C ASP A 14 -2.11 20.13 3.18
N CYS A 15 -2.62 18.95 2.81
CA CYS A 15 -2.85 17.81 3.70
C CYS A 15 -1.56 17.04 4.06
N GLN A 16 -0.38 17.62 3.83
CA GLN A 16 0.93 17.04 4.17
C GLN A 16 1.11 15.60 3.65
N VAL A 17 0.66 15.36 2.41
CA VAL A 17 0.84 14.06 1.75
C VAL A 17 2.34 13.81 1.55
N ARG A 18 2.87 12.74 2.17
CA ARG A 18 4.29 12.39 2.09
C ARG A 18 4.56 11.65 0.78
N ARG A 19 5.38 12.25 -0.09
CA ARG A 19 5.80 11.65 -1.38
C ARG A 19 7.21 11.09 -1.29
N GLU A 20 7.37 9.80 -1.54
CA GLU A 20 8.66 9.10 -1.50
C GLU A 20 8.90 8.35 -2.81
N ARG A 21 10.11 8.48 -3.39
CA ARG A 21 10.52 7.67 -4.54
C ARG A 21 11.12 6.37 -4.03
N LEU A 22 10.56 5.24 -4.43
CA LEU A 22 11.13 3.91 -4.16
C LEU A 22 11.97 3.49 -5.37
N GLN A 23 13.14 2.91 -5.09
CA GLN A 23 14.02 2.36 -6.13
C GLN A 23 13.71 0.89 -6.42
N ASP A 24 13.15 0.16 -5.46
CA ASP A 24 12.82 -1.25 -5.63
C ASP A 24 11.54 -1.61 -4.84
N PRO A 25 10.39 -1.87 -5.50
CA PRO A 25 10.16 -1.66 -6.93
C PRO A 25 10.22 -0.17 -7.30
N ARG A 26 10.74 0.15 -8.49
CA ARG A 26 10.81 1.53 -8.98
C ARG A 26 9.42 2.15 -9.04
N GLY A 27 9.24 3.27 -8.34
CA GLY A 27 7.94 3.94 -8.28
C GLY A 27 7.90 5.09 -7.30
N ILE A 28 6.69 5.62 -7.08
CA ILE A 28 6.42 6.72 -6.18
C ILE A 28 5.34 6.29 -5.19
N SER A 29 5.62 6.36 -3.90
CA SER A 29 4.66 6.14 -2.81
C SER A 29 4.14 7.47 -2.28
N TYR A 30 2.82 7.55 -2.11
CA TYR A 30 2.13 8.65 -1.43
C TYR A 30 1.50 8.12 -0.14
N ASN A 31 1.87 8.70 0.99
CA ASN A 31 1.40 8.31 2.31
C ASN A 31 0.67 9.48 2.99
N VAL A 32 -0.50 9.21 3.55
CA VAL A 32 -1.30 10.19 4.31
C VAL A 32 -2.00 9.51 5.48
N ILE A 33 -2.09 10.21 6.62
CA ILE A 33 -2.84 9.75 7.79
C ILE A 33 -4.11 10.60 7.90
N VAL A 34 -5.27 9.95 7.84
CA VAL A 34 -6.57 10.59 7.99
C VAL A 34 -7.10 10.36 9.38
N ILE A 35 -7.33 11.43 10.13
CA ILE A 35 -7.87 11.37 11.49
C ILE A 35 -9.34 11.77 11.46
N VAL A 36 -10.21 10.85 11.86
CA VAL A 36 -11.65 11.07 12.01
C VAL A 36 -11.95 11.34 13.48
N GLN A 37 -12.20 12.61 13.79
CA GLN A 37 -12.56 13.07 15.12
C GLN A 37 -14.07 13.15 15.30
N HIS A 38 -14.58 12.65 16.43
CA HIS A 38 -16.00 12.76 16.76
C HIS A 38 -16.32 14.09 17.47
N HIS A 39 -15.32 14.72 18.09
CA HIS A 39 -15.44 16.01 18.74
C HIS A 39 -14.56 17.05 18.06
N ARG A 40 -15.11 18.23 17.76
CA ARG A 40 -14.44 19.27 16.94
C ARG A 40 -13.23 19.93 17.59
N LEU A 41 -13.08 19.82 18.90
CA LEU A 41 -12.08 20.56 19.67
C LEU A 41 -11.03 19.69 20.37
N PHE A 42 -11.29 18.40 20.56
CA PHE A 42 -10.43 17.54 21.39
C PHE A 42 -10.36 16.14 20.80
N VAL A 43 -9.17 15.55 20.87
CA VAL A 43 -8.96 14.14 20.53
C VAL A 43 -9.54 13.29 21.65
N THR A 44 -10.36 12.31 21.29
CA THR A 44 -10.99 11.38 22.23
C THR A 44 -10.61 9.94 21.91
N ALA A 45 -10.81 9.03 22.86
CA ALA A 45 -10.59 7.59 22.64
C ALA A 45 -11.49 6.98 21.55
N ALA A 46 -12.54 7.69 21.11
CA ALA A 46 -13.42 7.24 20.04
C ALA A 46 -12.87 7.61 18.63
N ASP A 47 -11.85 8.46 18.55
CA ASP A 47 -11.31 8.92 17.28
C ASP A 47 -10.50 7.82 16.58
N LYS A 48 -10.46 7.88 15.25
CA LYS A 48 -9.81 6.85 14.43
C LYS A 48 -8.79 7.48 13.51
N ALA A 49 -7.61 6.87 13.43
CA ALA A 49 -6.58 7.23 12.47
C ALA A 49 -6.47 6.14 11.41
N TYR A 50 -6.51 6.55 10.14
CA TYR A 50 -6.39 5.67 8.99
C TYR A 50 -5.12 6.02 8.23
N SER A 51 -4.17 5.08 8.18
CA SER A 51 -2.95 5.22 7.37
C SER A 51 -3.25 4.73 5.95
N VAL A 52 -3.22 5.64 4.98
CA VAL A 52 -3.48 5.35 3.57
C VAL A 52 -2.17 5.47 2.80
N SER A 53 -1.83 4.41 2.06
CA SER A 53 -0.64 4.36 1.19
C SER A 53 -1.04 4.01 -0.24
N CYS A 54 -0.61 4.82 -1.19
CA CYS A 54 -0.81 4.58 -2.62
C CYS A 54 0.55 4.48 -3.31
N PHE A 55 0.85 3.34 -3.91
CA PHE A 55 2.10 3.12 -4.64
C PHE A 55 1.83 3.12 -6.15
N TYR A 56 2.57 3.99 -6.87
CA TYR A 56 2.58 4.06 -8.33
C TYR A 56 3.88 3.49 -8.85
N ARG A 57 3.80 2.34 -9.53
CA ARG A 57 4.95 1.71 -10.16
C ARG A 57 5.35 2.45 -11.42
N ASP A 58 6.65 2.67 -11.60
CA ASP A 58 7.21 3.13 -12.86
C ASP A 58 7.23 1.97 -13.87
N THR A 59 6.28 1.96 -14.81
CA THR A 59 6.25 0.99 -15.91
C THR A 59 7.19 1.46 -17.01
N GLN A 60 8.43 0.95 -17.01
CA GLN A 60 9.28 1.06 -18.19
C GLN A 60 8.73 0.15 -19.29
N THR A 61 7.88 0.69 -20.16
CA THR A 61 7.63 0.07 -21.46
C THR A 61 8.88 0.29 -22.32
N ASN A 62 9.76 -0.70 -22.38
CA ASN A 62 10.79 -0.75 -23.42
C ASN A 62 10.09 -1.01 -24.75
N LEU A 63 9.65 0.06 -25.42
CA LEU A 63 9.31 0.02 -26.84
C LEU A 63 10.62 -0.15 -27.61
N GLU A 64 11.07 -1.39 -27.79
CA GLU A 64 12.04 -1.70 -28.83
C GLU A 64 11.34 -1.57 -30.19
N GLN A 65 11.24 -0.33 -30.69
CA GLN A 65 10.85 -0.10 -32.09
C GLN A 65 12.04 -0.50 -32.98
N GLN A 66 12.10 -1.76 -33.38
CA GLN A 66 12.78 -2.10 -34.64
C GLN A 66 11.92 -1.59 -35.79
N LEU A 67 12.31 -0.44 -36.33
CA LEU A 67 11.74 0.08 -37.56
C LEU A 67 12.08 -0.86 -38.73
N GLN A 68 11.17 -1.77 -39.08
CA GLN A 68 11.13 -2.37 -40.41
C GLN A 68 10.06 -1.65 -41.24
N ILE A 69 10.49 -1.08 -42.36
CA ILE A 69 9.63 -0.42 -43.33
C ILE A 69 8.93 -1.52 -44.14
N GLY A 70 7.65 -1.69 -43.88
CA GLY A 70 6.73 -2.54 -44.63
C GLY A 70 5.32 -2.36 -44.07
N ASP A 71 4.43 -1.78 -44.86
CA ASP A 71 3.09 -1.35 -44.44
C ASP A 71 2.25 -2.54 -43.94
N LEU A 72 2.08 -2.64 -42.62
CA LEU A 72 1.08 -3.49 -41.96
C LEU A 72 0.45 -2.67 -40.84
N THR A 73 -0.88 -2.57 -40.83
CA THR A 73 -1.65 -2.04 -39.70
C THR A 73 -1.39 -2.91 -38.47
N THR A 74 -0.53 -2.43 -37.58
CA THR A 74 -0.24 -3.07 -36.30
C THR A 74 -1.49 -3.02 -35.42
N GLN A 75 -2.07 -4.19 -35.11
CA GLN A 75 -2.96 -4.29 -33.96
C GLN A 75 -2.14 -4.19 -32.69
N ILE A 76 -2.44 -3.18 -31.87
CA ILE A 76 -1.89 -3.05 -30.52
C ILE A 76 -2.56 -4.12 -29.66
N ILE A 77 -1.85 -5.23 -29.41
CA ILE A 77 -2.24 -6.18 -28.37
C ILE A 77 -1.59 -5.69 -27.07
N THR A 78 -2.26 -4.80 -26.35
CA THR A 78 -1.96 -4.57 -24.93
C THR A 78 -2.44 -5.77 -24.14
N GLN A 79 -1.61 -6.80 -24.03
CA GLN A 79 -1.73 -7.73 -22.90
C GLN A 79 -1.10 -7.04 -21.69
N SER A 80 -1.90 -6.25 -20.99
CA SER A 80 -1.62 -5.94 -19.60
C SER A 80 -2.11 -7.13 -18.79
N ASP A 81 -1.29 -8.15 -18.59
CA ASP A 81 -1.50 -8.99 -17.42
C ASP A 81 -1.36 -8.06 -16.21
N GLY A 82 -2.51 -7.73 -15.63
CA GLY A 82 -2.60 -6.78 -14.53
C GLY A 82 -1.74 -7.28 -13.38
N THR A 83 -0.92 -6.41 -12.80
CA THR A 83 -0.23 -6.72 -11.55
C THR A 83 -1.26 -7.15 -10.51
N PRO A 84 -0.99 -8.20 -9.71
CA PRO A 84 -1.93 -8.65 -8.70
C PRO A 84 -2.20 -7.55 -7.69
N THR A 85 -3.45 -7.46 -7.27
CA THR A 85 -3.85 -6.69 -6.10
C THR A 85 -3.52 -7.50 -4.85
N CYS A 86 -2.63 -6.95 -4.02
CA CYS A 86 -2.25 -7.56 -2.76
C CYS A 86 -2.80 -6.76 -1.57
N ALA A 87 -3.18 -7.47 -0.51
CA ALA A 87 -3.65 -6.95 0.76
C ALA A 87 -2.75 -7.42 1.91
N TYR A 88 -2.62 -6.58 2.93
CA TYR A 88 -1.87 -6.85 4.15
C TYR A 88 -2.74 -6.55 5.37
N ASP A 89 -2.92 -7.56 6.22
CA ASP A 89 -3.69 -7.49 7.46
C ASP A 89 -2.84 -7.90 8.66
N VAL A 90 -3.11 -7.30 9.82
CA VAL A 90 -2.55 -7.70 11.11
C VAL A 90 -3.68 -8.26 11.97
N LEU A 91 -3.57 -9.51 12.38
CA LEU A 91 -4.59 -10.25 13.12
C LEU A 91 -4.10 -10.58 14.53
N GLN A 92 -5.02 -10.69 15.48
CA GLN A 92 -4.71 -11.15 16.83
C GLN A 92 -4.66 -12.68 16.91
N GLU A 93 -3.62 -13.20 17.56
CA GLU A 93 -3.42 -14.60 17.99
C GLU A 93 -3.36 -15.67 16.89
N SER A 94 -4.12 -15.56 15.80
CA SER A 94 -4.24 -16.61 14.77
C SER A 94 -4.50 -16.05 13.36
N MET A 95 -4.32 -16.91 12.35
CA MET A 95 -4.51 -16.58 10.92
C MET A 95 -5.96 -16.25 10.53
N ASN A 96 -6.92 -16.60 11.39
CA ASN A 96 -8.34 -16.27 11.26
C ASN A 96 -8.83 -15.37 12.40
N GLY A 97 -7.89 -14.78 13.15
CA GLY A 97 -8.21 -13.87 14.25
C GLY A 97 -8.82 -12.56 13.75
N PRO A 98 -9.40 -11.76 14.67
CA PRO A 98 -9.89 -10.44 14.32
C PRO A 98 -8.73 -9.50 13.96
N ILE A 99 -9.03 -8.47 13.14
CA ILE A 99 -8.06 -7.41 12.84
C ILE A 99 -7.62 -6.73 14.14
N ALA A 100 -6.31 -6.69 14.35
CA ALA A 100 -5.68 -6.08 15.51
C ALA A 100 -5.86 -4.56 15.45
N LYS A 101 -6.62 -4.00 16.40
CA LYS A 101 -6.76 -2.55 16.60
C LYS A 101 -5.84 -2.02 17.69
N TYR A 102 -5.56 -2.87 18.67
CA TYR A 102 -4.72 -2.62 19.82
C TYR A 102 -3.95 -3.89 20.15
N ALA A 103 -2.78 -3.74 20.76
CA ALA A 103 -1.94 -4.83 21.23
C ALA A 103 -1.19 -4.39 22.50
N ASN A 104 -1.02 -5.30 23.44
CA ASN A 104 -0.20 -5.16 24.63
C ASN A 104 1.17 -5.81 24.42
N ILE A 105 2.13 -5.44 25.27
CA ILE A 105 3.44 -6.10 25.29
C ILE A 105 3.22 -7.58 25.67
N GLY A 106 3.67 -8.48 24.79
CA GLY A 106 3.51 -9.93 24.95
C GLY A 106 2.41 -10.53 24.07
N ASP A 107 1.54 -9.71 23.46
CA ASP A 107 0.52 -10.20 22.54
C ASP A 107 1.16 -10.73 21.25
N VAL A 108 0.63 -11.84 20.73
CA VAL A 108 1.06 -12.43 19.47
C VAL A 108 0.21 -11.87 18.33
N LEU A 109 0.88 -11.20 17.38
CA LEU A 109 0.25 -10.66 16.17
C LEU A 109 0.64 -11.47 14.94
N VAL A 110 -0.34 -11.73 14.07
CA VAL A 110 -0.17 -12.47 12.83
C VAL A 110 -0.25 -11.53 11.65
N HIS A 111 0.82 -11.46 10.87
CA HIS A 111 0.90 -10.66 9.66
C HIS A 111 0.47 -11.51 8.46
N LYS A 112 -0.67 -11.17 7.85
CA LYS A 112 -1.25 -11.91 6.73
C LYS A 112 -1.12 -11.10 5.44
N PHE A 113 -0.48 -11.70 4.44
CA PHE A 113 -0.34 -11.13 3.09
C PHE A 113 -1.15 -11.99 2.11
N THR A 114 -2.01 -11.37 1.30
CA THR A 114 -2.91 -12.07 0.36
C THR A 114 -2.85 -11.37 -1.00
N CYS A 115 -2.78 -12.11 -2.10
CA CYS A 115 -2.80 -11.56 -3.46
C CYS A 115 -3.79 -12.33 -4.34
N ASP A 116 -4.40 -11.65 -5.31
CA ASP A 116 -5.43 -12.19 -6.20
C ASP A 116 -4.87 -12.61 -7.57
N SER A 117 -3.81 -13.41 -7.61
CA SER A 117 -3.29 -13.98 -8.87
C SER A 117 -3.22 -15.50 -8.84
N PRO A 118 -3.66 -16.17 -9.92
CA PRO A 118 -3.48 -17.61 -10.09
C PRO A 118 -2.05 -17.98 -10.53
N ASP A 119 -1.33 -17.05 -11.18
CA ASP A 119 -0.05 -17.31 -11.84
C ASP A 119 1.15 -16.69 -11.11
N MET A 120 0.92 -15.76 -10.18
CA MET A 120 1.95 -15.05 -9.43
C MET A 120 1.84 -15.28 -7.93
N GLY A 121 2.98 -15.48 -7.26
CA GLY A 121 3.10 -15.58 -5.81
C GLY A 121 3.66 -14.29 -5.18
N ILE A 122 3.44 -14.12 -3.87
CA ILE A 122 4.00 -13.02 -3.10
C ILE A 122 5.24 -13.45 -2.31
N LEU A 123 6.30 -12.66 -2.39
CA LEU A 123 7.45 -12.72 -1.50
C LEU A 123 7.47 -11.45 -0.65
N VAL A 124 7.43 -11.60 0.67
CA VAL A 124 7.55 -10.46 1.59
C VAL A 124 9.02 -10.13 1.75
N HIS A 125 9.54 -9.24 0.89
CA HIS A 125 10.97 -8.93 0.83
C HIS A 125 11.49 -8.18 2.05
N SER A 126 10.73 -7.24 2.60
CA SER A 126 11.13 -6.48 3.79
C SER A 126 9.91 -5.92 4.50
N CYS A 127 9.93 -5.91 5.84
CA CYS A 127 8.85 -5.38 6.66
C CYS A 127 9.47 -4.55 7.79
N ARG A 128 9.02 -3.30 7.91
CA ARG A 128 9.61 -2.32 8.84
C ARG A 128 8.49 -1.55 9.52
N VAL A 129 8.62 -1.36 10.82
CA VAL A 129 7.72 -0.54 11.64
C VAL A 129 8.36 0.82 11.82
N ARG A 130 7.59 1.88 11.58
CA ARG A 130 8.02 3.25 11.84
C ARG A 130 7.14 3.90 12.89
N ASP A 131 7.75 4.61 13.82
CA ASP A 131 7.04 5.46 14.76
C ASP A 131 6.79 6.87 14.19
N ALA A 132 6.00 7.67 14.91
CA ALA A 132 5.67 9.04 14.51
C ALA A 132 6.88 10.00 14.51
N THR A 133 7.97 9.65 15.21
CA THR A 133 9.20 10.43 15.27
C THR A 133 10.20 10.08 14.17
N GLY A 134 9.91 9.02 13.40
CA GLY A 134 10.73 8.54 12.30
C GLY A 134 11.72 7.44 12.67
N ASN A 135 11.68 6.91 13.90
CA ASN A 135 12.48 5.73 14.21
C ASN A 135 11.92 4.51 13.49
N GLU A 136 12.81 3.63 13.05
CA GLU A 136 12.46 2.48 12.23
C GLU A 136 13.04 1.19 12.80
N PHE A 137 12.21 0.15 12.83
CA PHE A 137 12.60 -1.18 13.28
C PHE A 137 12.26 -2.23 12.21
N ALA A 138 13.22 -3.06 11.84
CA ALA A 138 13.03 -4.09 10.83
C ALA A 138 12.47 -5.38 11.46
N LEU A 139 11.28 -5.79 11.00
CA LEU A 139 10.66 -7.08 11.33
C LEU A 139 11.17 -8.19 10.42
N LEU A 140 11.43 -7.87 9.15
CA LEU A 140 12.02 -8.76 8.15
C LEU A 140 13.20 -8.05 7.48
N ASN A 141 14.26 -8.81 7.20
CA ASN A 141 15.45 -8.32 6.49
C ASN A 141 15.19 -8.34 4.97
N GLU A 142 16.13 -7.83 4.16
CA GLU A 142 16.01 -7.69 2.70
C GLU A 142 16.18 -9.01 1.92
N ARG A 143 15.90 -10.16 2.53
CA ARG A 143 15.94 -11.46 1.85
C ARG A 143 14.65 -12.27 2.06
N GLY A 144 13.64 -11.69 2.69
CA GLY A 144 12.46 -12.40 3.18
C GLY A 144 12.76 -13.20 4.43
#